data_AF-A0A2C4QMF6-F1
#
_entry.id   AF-A0A2C4QMF6-F1
#
_cell.length_a   1.000
_cell.length_b   1.000
_cell.length_c   1.000
_cell.angle_alpha   90.00
_cell.angle_beta   90.00
_cell.angle_gamma   90.00
#
_symmetry.space_group_name_H-M   'P 1'
#
loop_
_entity.id
_entity.type
_entity.pdbx_description
1 polymer ?
#
loop_
_entity_poly.entity_id
_entity_poly.type
_entity_poly.pdbx_seq_one_letter_code
_entity_poly.pdbx_strand_id
1 'polypeptide(L)'
;MSNDKSELIETNKGSRSVMSLQNFENYLQELGLPHEGIIASDRERKLMHGNLPEAIHELSPQSKRNAVYLSKFVASSAIGLYNAALNYLWNEVVLSLRDKVSVYGLDLFFDAAVGGELRDTYSTDEDLSSIKDNTLIDTCRKLELISDLLHEKLKHILYMRNNIGASHPTRGHHTC
;
A
#
# COMPACT_ATOMS: atom_id res chain seq x y z
N MET A 1 -40.26 -34.93 -30.83
CA MET A 1 -38.84 -35.09 -30.43
C MET A 1 -38.14 -33.77 -30.72
N SER A 2 -37.68 -33.13 -29.64
CA SER A 2 -37.04 -31.82 -29.61
C SER A 2 -35.81 -31.79 -30.51
N ASN A 3 -35.65 -30.74 -31.32
CA ASN A 3 -34.38 -30.42 -31.95
C ASN A 3 -33.99 -29.01 -31.50
N ASP A 4 -33.34 -28.97 -30.34
CA ASP A 4 -32.78 -27.77 -29.73
C ASP A 4 -31.52 -27.40 -30.51
N LYS A 5 -31.64 -26.42 -31.42
CA LYS A 5 -30.48 -25.76 -32.01
C LYS A 5 -30.11 -24.60 -31.10
N SER A 6 -29.34 -24.89 -30.07
CA SER A 6 -28.66 -23.86 -29.30
C SER A 6 -27.52 -23.31 -30.18
N GLU A 7 -27.76 -22.14 -30.76
CA GLU A 7 -26.72 -21.34 -31.42
C GLU A 7 -25.59 -21.06 -30.43
N LEU A 8 -24.37 -21.44 -30.82
CA LEU A 8 -23.15 -21.10 -30.12
C LEU A 8 -22.97 -19.59 -30.22
N ILE A 9 -23.26 -18.87 -29.14
CA ILE A 9 -22.84 -17.48 -28.98
C ILE A 9 -21.33 -17.50 -28.82
N GLU A 10 -20.61 -17.24 -29.91
CA GLU A 10 -19.22 -16.80 -29.85
C GLU A 10 -19.17 -15.55 -28.99
N THR A 11 -18.70 -15.72 -27.76
CA THR A 11 -18.34 -14.59 -26.90
C THR A 11 -17.14 -13.93 -27.53
N ASN A 12 -17.42 -12.92 -28.34
CA ASN A 12 -16.47 -11.93 -28.81
C ASN A 12 -15.71 -11.42 -27.58
N LYS A 13 -14.53 -12.01 -27.32
CA LYS A 13 -13.49 -11.45 -26.47
C LYS A 13 -13.00 -10.19 -27.18
N GLY A 14 -13.87 -9.19 -27.21
CA GLY A 14 -13.46 -7.83 -27.46
C GLY A 14 -12.38 -7.55 -26.44
N SER A 15 -11.15 -7.47 -26.94
CA SER A 15 -10.07 -6.78 -26.26
C SER A 15 -10.62 -5.41 -25.91
N ARG A 16 -11.18 -5.28 -24.70
CA ARG A 16 -11.29 -4.00 -24.02
C ARG A 16 -9.84 -3.53 -23.99
N SER A 17 -9.53 -2.59 -24.86
CA SER A 17 -8.21 -1.95 -24.92
C SER A 17 -8.01 -1.31 -23.55
N VAL A 18 -7.37 -2.05 -22.65
CA VAL A 18 -6.74 -1.48 -21.48
C VAL A 18 -5.80 -0.45 -22.07
N MET A 19 -5.93 0.82 -21.68
CA MET A 19 -4.95 1.84 -22.09
C MET A 19 -3.56 1.23 -21.88
N SER A 20 -2.77 1.12 -22.95
CA SER A 20 -1.38 0.74 -22.76
C SER A 20 -0.75 1.81 -21.87
N LEU A 21 0.20 1.44 -21.01
CA LEU A 21 0.88 2.45 -20.19
C LEU A 21 1.61 3.49 -21.06
N GLN A 22 1.98 3.13 -22.29
CA GLN A 22 2.46 4.08 -23.30
C GLN A 22 1.41 5.16 -23.63
N ASN A 23 0.13 4.76 -23.72
CA ASN A 23 -0.96 5.70 -23.94
C ASN A 23 -1.20 6.62 -22.73
N PHE A 24 -0.77 6.21 -21.53
CA PHE A 24 -0.90 7.02 -20.32
C PHE A 24 0.11 8.17 -20.30
N GLU A 25 1.39 7.92 -20.62
CA GLU A 25 2.39 8.99 -20.72
C GLU A 25 2.04 9.98 -21.84
N ASN A 26 1.59 9.47 -23.00
CA ASN A 26 1.10 10.32 -24.09
C ASN A 26 -0.10 11.17 -23.66
N TYR A 27 -1.03 10.61 -22.89
CA TYR A 27 -2.17 11.35 -22.36
C TYR A 27 -1.75 12.46 -21.39
N LEU A 28 -0.77 12.20 -20.51
CA LEU A 28 -0.19 13.26 -19.66
C LEU A 28 0.45 14.37 -20.50
N GLN A 29 1.15 13.99 -21.57
CA GLN A 29 1.76 14.94 -22.50
C GLN A 29 0.69 15.80 -23.21
N GLU A 30 -0.41 15.19 -23.68
CA GLU A 30 -1.54 15.90 -24.30
C GLU A 30 -2.21 16.89 -23.35
N LEU A 31 -2.27 16.56 -22.05
CA LEU A 31 -2.75 17.46 -21.00
C LEU A 31 -1.74 18.55 -20.59
N GLY A 32 -0.53 18.56 -21.16
CA GLY A 32 0.54 19.48 -20.79
C GLY A 32 1.15 19.21 -19.41
N LEU A 33 1.03 17.98 -18.91
CA LEU A 33 1.56 17.55 -17.61
C LEU A 33 2.94 16.89 -17.75
N PRO A 34 3.76 16.88 -16.67
CA PRO A 34 4.95 16.05 -16.61
C PRO A 34 4.59 14.58 -16.83
N HIS A 35 5.31 13.90 -17.73
CA HIS A 35 5.05 12.51 -18.12
C HIS A 35 6.26 11.59 -17.89
N GLU A 36 7.47 12.13 -17.91
CA GLU A 36 8.69 11.37 -17.62
C GLU A 36 8.79 11.00 -16.15
N GLY A 37 9.08 9.72 -15.86
CA GLY A 37 9.36 9.23 -14.51
C GLY A 37 8.16 9.25 -13.56
N ILE A 38 6.94 9.44 -14.08
CA ILE A 38 5.69 9.35 -13.30
C ILE A 38 5.37 7.90 -12.95
N ILE A 39 5.60 7.00 -13.90
CA ILE A 39 5.49 5.57 -13.73
C ILE A 39 6.86 4.92 -13.92
N ALA A 40 7.04 3.77 -13.29
CA ALA A 40 8.26 2.99 -13.40
C ALA A 40 8.52 2.52 -14.83
N SER A 41 9.80 2.36 -15.15
CA SER A 41 10.25 1.86 -16.45
C SER A 41 9.72 0.45 -16.73
N ASP A 42 9.69 0.07 -18.01
CA ASP A 42 9.32 -1.30 -18.41
C ASP A 42 10.18 -2.37 -17.71
N ARG A 43 11.46 -2.07 -17.47
CA ARG A 43 12.37 -2.98 -16.78
C ARG A 43 11.94 -3.20 -15.33
N GLU A 44 11.69 -2.12 -14.59
CA GLU A 44 11.26 -2.19 -13.18
C GLU A 44 9.89 -2.88 -13.05
N ARG A 45 8.96 -2.57 -13.96
CA ARG A 45 7.66 -3.24 -14.01
C ARG A 45 7.77 -4.74 -14.27
N LYS A 46 8.66 -5.17 -15.17
CA LYS A 46 8.93 -6.60 -15.41
C LYS A 46 9.49 -7.30 -14.18
N LEU A 47 10.39 -6.66 -13.45
CA LEU A 47 10.92 -7.20 -12.19
C LEU A 47 9.81 -7.35 -11.14
N MET A 48 8.98 -6.31 -10.97
CA MET A 48 7.84 -6.36 -10.05
C MET A 48 6.83 -7.43 -10.44
N HIS A 49 6.58 -7.63 -11.74
CA HIS A 49 5.66 -8.66 -12.21
C HIS A 49 6.12 -10.08 -11.85
N GLY A 50 7.44 -10.33 -11.80
CA GLY A 50 7.99 -11.61 -11.35
C GLY A 50 7.90 -11.81 -9.84
N ASN A 51 8.32 -10.80 -9.07
CA ASN A 51 8.50 -10.96 -7.61
C ASN A 51 7.20 -10.81 -6.81
N LEU A 52 6.29 -9.93 -7.25
CA LEU A 52 5.11 -9.56 -6.46
C LEU A 52 4.13 -10.71 -6.27
N PRO A 53 3.79 -11.52 -7.30
CA PRO A 53 2.84 -12.62 -7.11
C PRO A 53 3.32 -13.62 -6.05
N GLU A 54 4.59 -14.00 -6.06
CA GLU A 54 5.16 -14.94 -5.09
C GLU A 54 4.99 -14.42 -3.65
N ALA A 55 5.36 -13.16 -3.40
CA ALA A 55 5.18 -12.54 -2.09
C ALA A 55 3.71 -12.49 -1.64
N ILE A 56 2.77 -12.23 -2.56
CA ILE A 56 1.33 -12.22 -2.24
C ILE A 56 0.80 -13.64 -2.01
N HIS A 57 1.34 -14.64 -2.69
CA HIS A 57 0.92 -16.03 -2.53
C HIS A 57 1.27 -16.59 -1.15
N GLU A 58 2.41 -16.18 -0.57
CA GLU A 58 2.84 -16.57 0.78
C GLU A 58 1.90 -16.09 1.91
N LEU A 59 1.10 -15.05 1.65
CA LEU A 59 0.15 -14.56 2.64
C LEU A 59 -0.97 -15.57 2.91
N SER A 60 -1.46 -15.61 4.15
CA SER A 60 -2.61 -16.44 4.50
C SER A 60 -3.89 -15.97 3.80
N PRO A 61 -4.87 -16.85 3.53
CA PRO A 61 -6.17 -16.44 2.99
C PRO A 61 -6.89 -15.42 3.87
N GLN A 62 -6.74 -15.53 5.20
CA GLN A 62 -7.35 -14.61 6.15
C GLN A 62 -6.77 -13.20 6.02
N SER A 63 -5.44 -13.10 5.86
CA SER A 63 -4.73 -11.83 5.63
C SER A 63 -5.11 -11.17 4.30
N LYS A 64 -5.63 -11.93 3.33
CA LYS A 64 -6.03 -11.39 2.00
C LYS A 64 -7.47 -10.94 1.94
N ARG A 65 -8.38 -11.59 2.68
CA ARG A 65 -9.84 -11.50 2.48
C ARG A 65 -10.40 -10.07 2.51
N ASN A 66 -9.87 -9.20 3.38
CA ASN A 66 -10.35 -7.83 3.57
C ASN A 66 -9.25 -6.76 3.35
N ALA A 67 -8.11 -7.15 2.76
CA ALA A 67 -6.94 -6.28 2.61
C ALA A 67 -7.09 -5.33 1.41
N VAL A 68 -7.92 -4.30 1.59
CA VAL A 68 -8.22 -3.31 0.54
C VAL A 68 -6.96 -2.53 0.15
N TYR A 69 -6.13 -2.15 1.12
CA TYR A 69 -4.90 -1.42 0.83
C TYR A 69 -3.86 -2.32 0.19
N LEU A 70 -3.78 -3.60 0.57
CA LEU A 70 -2.99 -4.59 -0.17
C LEU A 70 -3.41 -4.70 -1.64
N SER A 71 -4.72 -4.68 -1.91
CA SER A 71 -5.24 -4.70 -3.29
C SER A 71 -4.81 -3.46 -4.07
N LYS A 72 -4.89 -2.27 -3.45
CA LYS A 72 -4.41 -1.02 -4.05
C LYS A 72 -2.88 -1.02 -4.25
N PHE A 73 -2.13 -1.56 -3.30
CA PHE A 73 -0.69 -1.77 -3.42
C PHE A 73 -0.34 -2.61 -4.64
N VAL A 74 -1.01 -3.75 -4.83
CA VAL A 74 -0.79 -4.62 -5.98
C VAL A 74 -1.12 -3.91 -7.29
N ALA A 75 -2.26 -3.20 -7.35
CA ALA A 75 -2.66 -2.44 -8.52
C ALA A 75 -1.65 -1.33 -8.87
N SER A 76 -1.25 -0.51 -7.90
CA SER A 76 -0.25 0.55 -8.09
C SER A 76 1.12 0.01 -8.47
N SER A 77 1.53 -1.13 -7.89
CA SER A 77 2.79 -1.80 -8.23
C SER A 77 2.79 -2.33 -9.67
N ALA A 78 1.67 -2.91 -10.12
CA ALA A 78 1.54 -3.45 -11.47
C ALA A 78 1.66 -2.37 -12.55
N ILE A 79 1.12 -1.16 -12.28
CA ILE A 79 1.21 -0.01 -13.20
C ILE A 79 2.49 0.81 -13.02
N GLY A 80 3.34 0.48 -12.05
CA GLY A 80 4.60 1.19 -11.81
C GLY A 80 4.49 2.48 -11.00
N LEU A 81 3.38 2.73 -10.31
CA LEU A 81 3.19 3.91 -9.46
C LEU A 81 3.66 3.62 -8.01
N TYR A 82 4.98 3.45 -7.84
CA TYR A 82 5.54 2.92 -6.59
C TYR A 82 5.38 3.83 -5.37
N ASN A 83 5.27 5.14 -5.57
CA ASN A 83 5.03 6.09 -4.50
C ASN A 83 3.64 5.88 -3.87
N ALA A 84 2.64 5.62 -4.71
CA ALA A 84 1.30 5.24 -4.25
C ALA A 84 1.30 3.83 -3.66
N ALA A 85 2.01 2.90 -4.30
CA ALA A 85 2.13 1.53 -3.81
C ALA A 85 2.67 1.50 -2.37
N LEU A 86 3.79 2.16 -2.08
CA LEU A 86 4.39 2.17 -0.76
C LEU A 86 3.45 2.77 0.30
N ASN A 87 2.69 3.81 -0.05
CA ASN A 87 1.67 4.37 0.83
C ASN A 87 0.56 3.37 1.14
N TYR A 88 0.08 2.64 0.14
CA TYR A 88 -0.95 1.62 0.36
C TYR A 88 -0.42 0.44 1.18
N LEU A 89 0.80 -0.01 0.91
CA LEU A 89 1.44 -1.04 1.74
C LEU A 89 1.54 -0.58 3.20
N TRP A 90 1.97 0.67 3.42
CA TRP A 90 2.09 1.24 4.75
C TRP A 90 0.75 1.31 5.49
N ASN A 91 -0.31 1.73 4.80
CA ASN A 91 -1.65 1.77 5.38
C ASN A 91 -2.12 0.38 5.82
N GLU A 92 -1.87 -0.66 5.02
CA GLU A 92 -2.21 -2.04 5.39
C GLU A 92 -1.43 -2.50 6.63
N VAL A 93 -0.14 -2.15 6.73
CA VAL A 93 0.68 -2.42 7.92
C VAL A 93 0.10 -1.75 9.17
N VAL A 94 -0.26 -0.47 9.09
CA VAL A 94 -0.84 0.27 10.22
C VAL A 94 -2.14 -0.36 10.68
N LEU A 95 -3.03 -0.75 9.76
CA LEU A 95 -4.25 -1.46 10.12
C LEU A 95 -3.96 -2.79 10.81
N SER A 96 -3.04 -3.60 10.27
CA SER A 96 -2.69 -4.88 10.87
C SER A 96 -2.08 -4.74 12.28
N LEU A 97 -1.30 -3.68 12.52
CA LEU A 97 -0.76 -3.39 13.86
C LEU A 97 -1.87 -2.95 14.81
N ARG A 98 -2.82 -2.12 14.36
CA ARG A 98 -3.98 -1.71 15.16
C ARG A 98 -4.82 -2.92 15.54
N ASP A 99 -5.15 -3.79 14.59
CA ASP A 99 -5.89 -5.03 14.88
C ASP A 99 -5.18 -5.90 15.93
N LYS A 100 -3.83 -6.01 15.85
CA LYS A 100 -3.03 -6.71 16.86
C LYS A 100 -3.13 -6.06 18.24
N VAL A 101 -3.11 -4.73 18.29
CA VAL A 101 -3.26 -3.96 19.53
C VAL A 101 -4.65 -4.16 20.13
N SER A 102 -5.71 -4.11 19.32
CA SER A 102 -7.09 -4.34 19.75
C SER A 102 -7.27 -5.73 20.36
N VAL A 103 -6.66 -6.76 19.75
CA VAL A 103 -6.70 -8.14 20.26
C VAL A 103 -5.85 -8.31 21.54
N TYR A 104 -4.72 -7.60 21.64
CA TYR A 104 -3.84 -7.69 22.80
C TYR A 104 -4.41 -7.00 24.04
N GLY A 105 -4.97 -5.81 23.86
CA GLY A 105 -5.55 -5.00 24.93
C GLY A 105 -5.21 -3.52 24.77
N LEU A 106 -6.24 -2.69 24.59
CA LEU A 106 -6.12 -1.25 24.38
C LEU A 106 -5.51 -0.54 25.59
N ASP A 107 -5.93 -0.88 26.81
CA ASP A 107 -5.45 -0.21 28.01
C ASP A 107 -3.94 -0.35 28.20
N LEU A 108 -3.44 -1.58 28.07
CA LEU A 108 -2.00 -1.87 28.15
C LEU A 108 -1.22 -1.13 27.06
N PHE A 109 -1.80 -1.03 25.86
CA PHE A 109 -1.20 -0.30 24.77
C PHE A 109 -1.13 1.19 25.06
N PHE A 110 -2.24 1.81 25.45
CA PHE A 110 -2.29 3.24 25.71
C PHE A 110 -1.44 3.63 26.93
N ASP A 111 -1.38 2.80 27.98
CA ASP A 111 -0.48 2.98 29.12
C ASP A 111 1.00 3.03 28.67
N ALA A 112 1.35 2.24 27.66
CA ALA A 112 2.71 2.16 27.16
C ALA A 112 3.04 3.24 26.12
N ALA A 113 2.04 3.69 25.36
CA ALA A 113 2.16 4.64 24.24
C ALA A 113 1.97 6.11 24.65
N VAL A 114 1.10 6.38 25.62
CA VAL A 114 0.65 7.71 26.03
C VAL A 114 0.87 7.88 27.53
N GLY A 115 1.51 8.97 27.93
CA GLY A 115 1.79 9.25 29.34
C GLY A 115 1.02 10.46 29.87
N GLY A 116 0.91 10.53 31.19
CA GLY A 116 0.33 11.68 31.89
C GLY A 116 -1.16 11.84 31.67
N GLU A 117 -1.64 13.08 31.76
CA GLU A 117 -3.07 13.43 31.70
C GLU A 117 -3.74 13.06 30.36
N LEU A 118 -2.95 12.91 29.28
CA LEU A 118 -3.49 12.49 27.99
C LEU A 118 -3.95 11.04 27.98
N ARG A 119 -3.47 10.19 28.89
CA ARG A 119 -3.84 8.77 28.89
C ARG A 119 -5.36 8.56 29.07
N ASP A 120 -5.99 9.40 29.88
CA ASP A 120 -7.43 9.31 30.17
C ASP A 120 -8.31 9.63 28.94
N THR A 121 -7.73 10.21 27.88
CA THR A 121 -8.44 10.53 26.64
C THR A 121 -8.38 9.43 25.59
N TYR A 122 -7.73 8.28 25.87
CA TYR A 122 -7.59 7.16 24.93
C TYR A 122 -8.16 5.88 25.56
N SER A 123 -9.22 5.33 24.99
CA SER A 123 -9.88 4.14 25.53
C SER A 123 -10.46 3.22 24.46
N THR A 124 -10.65 3.70 23.22
CA THR A 124 -11.33 2.93 22.17
C THR A 124 -10.43 2.61 20.99
N ASP A 125 -10.89 1.71 20.13
CA ASP A 125 -10.21 1.38 18.87
C ASP A 125 -10.07 2.59 17.96
N GLU A 126 -11.04 3.50 17.97
CA GLU A 126 -11.00 4.74 17.19
C GLU A 126 -9.85 5.64 17.62
N ASP A 127 -9.49 5.65 18.91
CA ASP A 127 -8.42 6.48 19.45
C ASP A 127 -7.03 6.05 18.93
N LEU A 128 -6.88 4.80 18.49
CA LEU A 128 -5.66 4.32 17.81
C LEU A 128 -5.36 5.11 16.54
N SER A 129 -6.36 5.76 15.93
CA SER A 129 -6.18 6.61 14.76
C SER A 129 -5.34 7.86 15.04
N SER A 130 -5.37 8.36 16.28
CA SER A 130 -4.64 9.54 16.75
C SER A 130 -3.18 9.23 17.13
N ILE A 131 -2.82 7.96 17.26
CA ILE A 131 -1.45 7.53 17.55
C ILE A 131 -0.59 7.65 16.29
N LYS A 132 0.53 8.36 16.42
CA LYS A 132 1.51 8.51 15.33
C LYS A 132 2.15 7.16 14.99
N ASP A 133 2.40 6.93 13.70
CA ASP A 133 2.98 5.67 13.21
C ASP A 133 4.27 5.25 13.92
N ASN A 134 5.19 6.19 14.17
CA ASN A 134 6.41 5.90 14.94
C ASN A 134 6.08 5.40 16.35
N THR A 135 5.18 6.08 17.06
CA THR A 135 4.74 5.68 18.40
C THR A 135 4.05 4.33 18.37
N LEU A 136 3.21 4.05 17.36
CA LEU A 136 2.57 2.75 17.18
C LEU A 136 3.60 1.63 17.05
N ILE A 137 4.59 1.78 16.17
CA ILE A 137 5.63 0.77 15.93
C ILE A 137 6.50 0.58 17.17
N ASP A 138 6.98 1.68 17.75
CA ASP A 138 7.88 1.66 18.91
C ASP A 138 7.15 1.02 20.12
N THR A 139 5.85 1.29 20.28
CA THR A 139 5.03 0.69 21.36
C THR A 139 4.73 -0.78 21.08
N CYS A 140 4.36 -1.15 19.86
CA CYS A 140 4.16 -2.56 19.49
C CYS A 140 5.42 -3.39 19.76
N ARG A 141 6.61 -2.83 19.52
CA ARG A 141 7.88 -3.47 19.88
C ARG A 141 8.07 -3.55 21.39
N LYS A 142 7.85 -2.44 22.12
CA LYS A 142 7.96 -2.39 23.59
C LYS A 142 7.07 -3.41 24.29
N LEU A 143 5.89 -3.69 23.73
CA LEU A 143 4.93 -4.68 24.21
C LEU A 143 5.13 -6.07 23.58
N GLU A 144 6.22 -6.27 22.84
CA GLU A 144 6.58 -7.55 22.20
C GLU A 144 5.52 -8.09 21.22
N LEU A 145 4.63 -7.22 20.70
CA LEU A 145 3.66 -7.56 19.64
C LEU A 145 4.33 -7.79 18.28
N ILE A 146 5.52 -7.23 18.12
CA ILE A 146 6.43 -7.41 16.98
C ILE A 146 7.85 -7.63 17.47
N SER A 147 8.64 -8.35 16.69
CA SER A 147 10.06 -8.58 16.98
C SER A 147 10.92 -7.36 16.67
N ASP A 148 12.12 -7.29 17.25
CA ASP A 148 13.13 -6.27 16.92
C ASP A 148 13.45 -6.23 15.42
N LEU A 149 13.59 -7.39 14.78
CA LEU A 149 13.85 -7.45 13.33
C LEU A 149 12.71 -6.83 12.52
N LEU A 150 11.46 -7.13 12.90
CA LEU A 150 10.30 -6.57 12.21
C LEU A 150 10.21 -5.06 12.45
N HIS A 151 10.47 -4.61 13.67
CA HIS A 151 10.56 -3.20 14.02
C HIS A 151 11.53 -2.45 13.10
N GLU A 152 12.77 -2.92 12.97
CA GLU A 152 13.77 -2.26 12.11
C GLU A 152 13.34 -2.21 10.63
N LYS A 153 12.77 -3.30 10.11
CA LYS A 153 12.21 -3.34 8.74
C LYS A 153 11.11 -2.30 8.56
N LEU A 154 10.20 -2.18 9.53
CA LEU A 154 9.09 -1.21 9.48
C LEU A 154 9.59 0.24 9.57
N LYS A 155 10.59 0.52 10.40
CA LYS A 155 11.21 1.86 10.47
C LYS A 155 11.84 2.26 9.14
N HIS A 156 12.52 1.32 8.47
CA HIS A 156 13.08 1.57 7.14
C HIS A 156 12.00 1.85 6.09
N ILE A 157 10.90 1.07 6.09
CA ILE A 157 9.76 1.29 5.18
C ILE A 157 9.09 2.65 5.46
N LEU A 158 8.87 3.01 6.72
CA LEU A 158 8.32 4.31 7.11
C LEU A 158 9.21 5.47 6.65
N TYR A 159 10.53 5.32 6.82
CA TYR A 159 11.50 6.29 6.31
C TYR A 159 11.37 6.45 4.80
N MET A 160 11.34 5.36 4.03
CA MET A 160 11.15 5.43 2.57
C MET A 160 9.83 6.10 2.21
N ARG A 161 8.72 5.74 2.86
CA ARG A 161 7.39 6.32 2.63
C ARG A 161 7.39 7.83 2.83
N ASN A 162 8.05 8.31 3.88
CA ASN A 162 8.11 9.73 4.19
C ASN A 162 9.04 10.52 3.26
N ASN A 163 10.03 9.87 2.65
CA ASN A 163 11.06 10.53 1.84
C ASN A 163 10.94 10.30 0.32
N ILE A 164 10.04 9.42 -0.12
CA ILE A 164 9.85 9.12 -1.55
C ILE A 164 9.41 10.37 -2.35
N GLY A 165 8.71 11.32 -1.72
CA GLY A 165 8.37 12.61 -2.33
C GLY A 165 9.56 13.55 -2.54
N ALA A 166 10.70 13.29 -1.88
CA ALA A 166 11.92 14.09 -1.97
C ALA A 166 12.99 13.47 -2.89
N SER A 167 12.87 12.18 -3.24
CA SER A 167 13.83 11.47 -4.08
C SER A 167 13.62 11.67 -5.58
N HIS A 168 12.48 12.23 -6.00
CA HIS A 168 12.36 12.82 -7.34
C HIS A 168 12.77 14.29 -7.22
N PRO A 169 13.90 14.73 -7.80
CA PRO A 169 14.24 16.13 -7.81
C PRO A 169 13.17 16.88 -8.61
N THR A 170 12.30 17.61 -7.93
CA THR A 170 11.62 18.75 -8.56
C THR A 170 12.73 19.70 -8.98
N ARG A 171 13.17 19.64 -10.24
CA ARG A 171 14.09 20.63 -10.79
C ARG A 171 13.36 21.98 -10.83
N GLY A 172 13.39 22.70 -9.72
CA GLY A 172 13.21 24.14 -9.67
C GLY A 172 14.54 24.81 -10.01
N HIS A 173 14.87 24.89 -11.30
CA HIS A 173 15.96 25.71 -11.85
C HIS A 173 15.68 25.85 -13.35
N HIS A 174 15.60 27.00 -14.01
CA HIS A 174 15.91 28.41 -13.72
C HIS A 174 15.11 29.25 -14.72
N THR A 175 14.77 30.49 -14.36
CA THR A 175 15.14 31.67 -15.17
C THR A 175 15.33 32.85 -14.22
N CYS A 176 16.60 33.17 -13.95
CA CYS A 176 17.01 34.56 -13.77
C CYS A 176 17.24 35.15 -15.16
#